data_AF-A0A9W9CG31-F1
#
_entry.id   AF-A0A9W9CG31-F1
#
_cell.length_a   1.000
_cell.length_b   1.000
_cell.length_c   1.000
_cell.angle_alpha   90.00
_cell.angle_beta   90.00
_cell.angle_gamma   90.00
#
_symmetry.space_group_name_H-M   'P 1'
#
loop_
_entity.id
_entity.type
_entity.pdbx_description
1 polymer ?
#
loop_
_entity_poly.entity_id
_entity_poly.type
_entity_poly.pdbx_seq_one_letter_code
_entity_poly.pdbx_strand_id
1 'polypeptide(L)'
;MTHPAPTELPTKDLFRTPRLADRIPNAGVDNIKATAAANGTKAWYHQLNVTEADAIPPVFDTIREQIRHPLRGLVACTGISGVFDATSYPIDAFRKVIDVNIAGTFLMAQAVGKELHRANLAGSVVLIASMSGWNSNKVRVTSRH
;
A
#
# COMPACT_ATOMS: atom_id res chain seq x y z
N MET A 1 33.98 -23.21 -25.07
CA MET A 1 33.40 -21.87 -25.23
C MET A 1 32.82 -21.45 -23.90
N THR A 2 33.37 -20.41 -23.30
CA THR A 2 33.07 -19.92 -21.94
C THR A 2 31.73 -19.18 -21.94
N HIS A 3 30.79 -19.63 -21.12
CA HIS A 3 29.53 -18.94 -20.87
C HIS A 3 29.82 -17.55 -20.24
N PRO A 4 29.29 -16.44 -20.76
CA PRO A 4 29.40 -15.16 -20.08
C PRO A 4 28.52 -15.17 -18.81
N ALA A 5 29.06 -14.67 -17.71
CA ALA A 5 28.34 -14.48 -16.45
C ALA A 5 27.16 -13.51 -16.65
N PRO A 6 26.01 -13.73 -15.99
CA PRO A 6 24.88 -12.82 -16.10
C PRO A 6 25.23 -11.47 -15.46
N THR A 7 25.14 -10.42 -16.26
CA THR A 7 25.30 -9.03 -15.84
C THR A 7 24.33 -8.72 -14.70
N GLU A 8 24.84 -8.44 -13.50
CA GLU A 8 24.04 -7.99 -12.35
C GLU A 8 23.30 -6.70 -12.72
N LEU A 9 21.97 -6.80 -12.84
CA LEU A 9 21.11 -5.63 -12.86
C LEU A 9 21.18 -4.96 -11.47
N PRO A 10 21.42 -3.65 -11.38
CA PRO A 10 21.58 -2.98 -10.11
C PRO A 10 20.29 -3.09 -9.28
N THR A 11 20.41 -3.70 -8.11
CA THR A 11 19.36 -4.02 -7.11
C THR A 11 18.47 -2.83 -6.68
N LYS A 12 18.83 -1.60 -7.05
CA LYS A 12 18.17 -0.36 -6.63
C LYS A 12 16.90 0.03 -7.41
N ASP A 13 16.62 -0.57 -8.57
CA ASP A 13 15.49 -0.20 -9.44
C ASP A 13 14.34 -1.24 -9.49
N LEU A 14 14.33 -2.21 -8.58
CA LEU A 14 13.58 -3.46 -8.74
C LEU A 14 12.12 -3.45 -8.22
N PHE A 15 11.74 -2.41 -7.47
CA PHE A 15 10.35 -2.13 -7.11
C PHE A 15 9.80 -1.08 -8.08
N ARG A 16 9.02 -1.50 -9.07
CA ARG A 16 8.39 -0.63 -10.09
C ARG A 16 7.24 0.24 -9.57
N THR A 17 7.14 0.45 -8.26
CA THR A 17 6.33 1.51 -7.67
C THR A 17 7.20 2.76 -7.58
N PRO A 18 6.84 3.88 -8.23
CA PRO A 18 7.67 5.07 -8.25
C PRO A 18 7.78 5.66 -6.85
N ARG A 19 8.79 5.28 -6.03
CA ARG A 19 9.16 5.89 -4.74
C ARG A 19 7.99 6.34 -3.83
N LEU A 20 6.83 5.70 -3.96
CA LEU A 20 5.56 6.23 -3.44
C LEU A 20 5.29 5.77 -2.00
N ALA A 21 6.08 4.80 -1.53
CA ALA A 21 5.99 4.28 -0.17
C ALA A 21 6.65 5.20 0.87
N ASP A 22 7.57 6.09 0.48
CA ASP A 22 8.40 6.81 1.45
C ASP A 22 7.97 8.27 1.69
N ARG A 23 7.14 8.84 0.81
CA ARG A 23 6.47 10.15 0.97
C ARG A 23 5.55 10.37 -0.23
N ILE A 24 4.26 10.62 -0.01
CA ILE A 24 3.46 11.28 -1.04
C ILE A 24 4.08 12.68 -1.19
N PRO A 25 4.55 13.10 -2.39
CA PRO A 25 5.04 14.46 -2.58
C PRO A 25 3.95 15.44 -2.12
N ASN A 26 4.30 16.51 -1.40
CA ASN A 26 3.34 17.48 -0.87
C ASN A 26 2.30 17.94 -1.92
N ALA A 27 2.72 18.05 -3.18
CA ALA A 27 1.87 18.37 -4.33
C ALA A 27 0.66 17.42 -4.51
N GLY A 28 0.79 16.13 -4.21
CA GLY A 28 -0.34 15.18 -4.27
C GLY A 28 -1.38 15.43 -3.18
N VAL A 29 -0.92 15.81 -1.98
CA VAL A 29 -1.80 16.16 -0.85
C VAL A 29 -2.53 17.47 -1.10
N ASP A 30 -1.84 18.45 -1.70
CA ASP A 30 -2.43 19.76 -2.01
C ASP A 30 -3.58 19.62 -3.02
N ASN A 31 -3.41 18.79 -4.05
CA ASN A 31 -4.49 18.50 -5.01
C ASN A 31 -5.71 17.85 -4.33
N ILE A 32 -5.50 16.89 -3.43
CA ILE A 32 -6.61 16.24 -2.69
C ILE A 32 -7.37 17.27 -1.85
N LYS A 33 -6.66 18.16 -1.15
CA LYS A 33 -7.29 19.22 -0.34
C LYS A 33 -8.04 20.22 -1.22
N ALA A 34 -7.48 20.61 -2.36
CA ALA A 34 -8.13 21.51 -3.31
C ALA A 34 -9.42 20.88 -3.87
N THR A 35 -9.39 19.61 -4.28
CA THR A 35 -10.59 18.89 -4.73
C THR A 35 -11.64 18.78 -3.63
N ALA A 36 -11.23 18.50 -2.39
CA ALA A 36 -12.17 18.43 -1.26
C ALA A 36 -12.87 19.78 -1.05
N ALA A 37 -12.12 20.88 -1.03
CA ALA A 37 -12.65 22.23 -0.88
C ALA A 37 -13.61 22.61 -2.02
N ALA A 38 -13.26 22.29 -3.27
CA ALA A 38 -14.11 22.55 -4.43
C ALA A 38 -15.46 21.80 -4.38
N ASN A 39 -15.53 20.69 -3.65
CA ASN A 39 -16.74 19.89 -3.46
C ASN A 39 -17.43 20.13 -2.10
N GLY A 40 -16.99 21.13 -1.32
CA GLY A 40 -17.55 21.42 0.00
C GLY A 40 -17.27 20.34 1.06
N THR A 41 -16.23 19.53 0.86
CA THR A 41 -15.81 18.45 1.77
C THR A 41 -14.47 18.77 2.43
N LYS A 42 -14.06 17.97 3.42
CA LYS A 42 -12.78 18.11 4.13
C LYS A 42 -11.90 16.90 3.87
N ALA A 43 -10.60 17.15 3.72
CA ALA A 43 -9.59 16.11 3.60
C ALA A 43 -8.43 16.40 4.56
N TRP A 44 -7.91 15.32 5.17
CA TRP A 44 -6.74 15.33 6.02
C TRP A 44 -5.72 14.35 5.48
N TYR A 45 -4.45 14.60 5.79
CA TYR A 45 -3.35 13.73 5.42
C TYR A 45 -2.54 13.38 6.66
N HIS A 46 -2.27 12.09 6.81
CA HIS A 46 -1.45 11.53 7.88
C HIS A 46 -0.44 10.58 7.25
N GLN A 47 0.85 10.83 7.49
CA GLN A 47 1.90 9.90 7.06
C GLN A 47 1.93 8.73 8.03
N LEU A 48 1.82 7.51 7.51
CA LEU A 48 1.78 6.28 8.31
C LEU A 48 2.42 5.13 7.53
N ASN A 49 3.35 4.41 8.17
CA ASN A 49 3.82 3.12 7.65
C ASN A 49 2.92 2.00 8.20
N VAL A 50 2.24 1.29 7.30
CA VAL A 50 1.28 0.24 7.65
C VAL A 50 1.93 -1.02 8.24
N THR A 51 3.25 -1.20 8.11
CA THR A 51 3.97 -2.33 8.73
C THR A 51 4.23 -2.12 10.22
N GLU A 52 4.16 -0.89 10.71
CA GLU A 52 4.44 -0.53 12.09
C GLU A 52 3.15 -0.51 12.91
N ALA A 53 2.76 -1.67 13.45
CA ALA A 53 1.49 -1.84 14.17
C ALA A 53 1.28 -0.81 15.29
N ASP A 54 2.33 -0.46 16.02
CA ASP A 54 2.28 0.48 17.14
C ASP A 54 2.10 1.94 16.70
N ALA A 55 2.40 2.27 15.44
CA ALA A 55 2.21 3.61 14.89
C ALA A 55 0.77 3.88 14.46
N ILE A 56 -0.05 2.83 14.30
CA ILE A 56 -1.42 2.95 13.78
C ILE A 56 -2.38 3.59 14.80
N PRO A 57 -2.46 3.13 16.07
CA PRO A 57 -3.42 3.70 17.02
C PRO A 57 -3.30 5.22 17.21
N PRO A 58 -2.11 5.81 17.39
CA PRO A 58 -1.97 7.27 17.55
C PRO A 58 -2.51 8.08 16.36
N VAL A 59 -2.38 7.56 15.13
CA VAL A 59 -2.94 8.20 13.94
C VAL A 59 -4.47 8.13 13.95
N PHE A 60 -5.04 7.01 14.36
CA PHE A 60 -6.50 6.89 14.51
C PHE A 60 -7.04 7.81 15.61
N ASP A 61 -6.31 7.97 16.72
CA ASP A 61 -6.65 8.91 17.79
C ASP A 61 -6.74 10.34 17.23
N THR A 62 -5.74 10.75 16.45
CA THR A 62 -5.72 12.06 15.77
C THR A 62 -6.88 12.22 14.79
N ILE A 63 -7.18 11.20 13.98
CA ILE A 63 -8.30 11.23 13.02
C ILE A 63 -9.63 11.42 13.74
N ARG A 64 -9.84 10.75 14.87
CA ARG A 64 -11.08 10.85 15.66
C ARG A 64 -11.36 12.27 16.13
N GLU A 65 -10.32 13.02 16.49
CA GLU A 65 -10.45 14.42 16.94
C GLU A 65 -10.78 15.38 15.78
N GLN A 66 -10.36 15.03 14.56
CA GLN A 66 -10.53 15.87 13.37
C GLN A 66 -11.89 15.71 12.68
N ILE A 67 -12.45 14.50 12.70
CA ILE A 67 -13.69 14.19 11.99
C ILE A 67 -14.93 14.55 12.81
N ARG A 68 -15.94 15.15 12.15
CA ARG A 68 -17.21 15.51 12.80
C ARG A 68 -18.08 14.28 13.09
N HIS A 69 -17.99 13.26 12.24
CA HIS A 69 -18.79 12.05 12.32
C HIS A 69 -17.90 10.83 12.47
N PRO A 70 -18.35 9.77 13.17
CA PRO A 70 -17.58 8.54 13.28
C PRO A 70 -17.16 7.98 11.93
N LEU A 71 -15.99 7.34 11.88
CA LEU A 71 -15.46 6.69 10.70
C LEU A 71 -16.43 5.60 10.21
N ARG A 72 -16.74 5.59 8.91
CA ARG A 72 -17.74 4.68 8.29
C ARG A 72 -17.15 3.64 7.34
N GLY A 73 -15.87 3.74 7.02
CA GLY A 73 -15.27 2.77 6.15
C GLY A 73 -13.79 3.00 5.86
N LEU A 74 -13.24 2.05 5.11
CA LEU A 74 -11.85 1.99 4.69
C LEU A 74 -11.77 1.68 3.21
N VAL A 75 -10.86 2.34 2.51
CA VAL A 75 -10.35 1.88 1.21
C VAL A 75 -8.85 1.67 1.36
N ALA A 76 -8.42 0.41 1.42
CA ALA A 76 -7.02 0.05 1.58
C ALA A 76 -6.38 -0.10 0.19
N CYS A 77 -5.57 0.90 -0.17
CA CYS A 77 -4.88 0.98 -1.48
C CYS A 77 -3.37 0.73 -1.39
N THR A 78 -2.84 0.42 -0.20
CA THR A 78 -1.40 0.20 -0.02
C THR A 78 -0.96 -1.08 -0.73
N GLY A 79 0.16 -1.01 -1.43
CA GLY A 79 0.66 -2.15 -2.19
C GLY A 79 2.03 -1.90 -2.82
N ILE A 80 2.92 -2.88 -2.69
CA ILE A 80 4.18 -2.96 -3.40
C ILE A 80 4.26 -4.23 -4.24
N SER A 81 5.11 -4.23 -5.26
CA SER A 81 5.36 -5.39 -6.11
C SER A 81 6.83 -5.47 -6.46
N GLY A 82 7.39 -6.68 -6.41
CA GLY A 82 8.74 -6.99 -6.85
C GLY A 82 8.71 -7.86 -8.10
N VAL A 83 9.59 -7.57 -9.06
CA VAL A 83 9.74 -8.34 -10.30
C VAL A 83 11.03 -9.15 -10.21
N PHE A 84 10.89 -10.46 -9.96
CA PHE A 84 12.00 -11.39 -9.88
C PHE A 84 11.63 -12.69 -10.59
N ASP A 85 12.64 -13.48 -10.98
CA ASP A 85 12.40 -14.86 -11.37
C ASP A 85 11.83 -15.64 -10.18
N ALA A 86 10.87 -16.53 -10.44
CA ALA A 86 10.18 -17.27 -9.40
C ALA A 86 11.11 -18.23 -8.64
N THR A 87 12.12 -18.78 -9.30
CA THR A 87 13.08 -19.73 -8.70
C THR A 87 14.20 -19.04 -7.92
N SER A 88 14.41 -17.75 -8.16
CA SER A 88 15.45 -16.96 -7.51
C SER A 88 14.88 -15.70 -6.84
N TYR A 89 13.64 -15.76 -6.36
CA TYR A 89 12.99 -14.63 -5.68
C TYR A 89 13.66 -14.41 -4.31
N PRO A 90 14.27 -13.24 -4.04
CA PRO A 90 14.91 -13.00 -2.75
C PRO A 90 13.90 -13.03 -1.62
N ILE A 91 14.17 -13.84 -0.58
CA ILE A 91 13.23 -14.05 0.51
C ILE A 91 12.84 -12.74 1.23
N ASP A 92 13.78 -11.81 1.38
CA ASP A 92 13.52 -10.53 2.04
C ASP A 92 12.61 -9.62 1.21
N ALA A 93 12.74 -9.66 -0.11
CA ALA A 93 11.82 -8.95 -1.01
C ALA A 93 10.41 -9.54 -0.92
N PHE A 94 10.30 -10.88 -0.85
CA PHE A 94 9.01 -11.56 -0.72
C PHE A 94 8.34 -11.23 0.61
N ARG A 95 9.08 -11.31 1.73
CA ARG A 95 8.60 -10.93 3.07
C ARG A 95 8.08 -9.50 3.08
N LYS A 96 8.84 -8.55 2.50
CA LYS A 96 8.41 -7.15 2.42
C LYS A 96 7.06 -6.99 1.69
N VAL A 97 6.84 -7.74 0.61
CA VAL A 97 5.56 -7.73 -0.11
C VAL A 97 4.42 -8.25 0.77
N ILE A 98 4.65 -9.33 1.52
CA ILE A 98 3.67 -9.87 2.47
C ILE A 98 3.38 -8.87 3.59
N ASP A 99 4.42 -8.30 4.19
CA ASP A 99 4.30 -7.36 5.31
C ASP A 99 3.48 -6.14 4.92
N VAL A 100 3.73 -5.56 3.74
CA VAL A 100 2.99 -4.37 3.28
C VAL A 100 1.59 -4.73 2.80
N ASN A 101 1.47 -5.69 1.87
CA ASN A 101 0.22 -5.90 1.14
C ASN A 101 -0.79 -6.71 1.95
N ILE A 102 -0.32 -7.61 2.82
CA ILE A 102 -1.18 -8.51 3.60
C ILE A 102 -1.26 -8.04 5.05
N ALA A 103 -0.14 -8.02 5.77
CA ALA A 103 -0.14 -7.68 7.19
C ALA A 103 -0.58 -6.21 7.40
N GLY A 104 -0.02 -5.27 6.64
CA GLY A 104 -0.39 -3.86 6.72
C GLY A 104 -1.86 -3.61 6.38
N THR A 105 -2.38 -4.25 5.34
CA THR A 105 -3.81 -4.18 4.99
C THR A 105 -4.69 -4.72 6.12
N PHE A 106 -4.31 -5.86 6.71
CA PHE A 106 -5.02 -6.43 7.85
C PHE A 106 -5.03 -5.50 9.06
N LEU A 107 -3.88 -4.91 9.41
CA LEU A 107 -3.77 -3.99 10.55
C LEU A 107 -4.67 -2.77 10.37
N MET A 108 -4.71 -2.18 9.17
CA MET A 108 -5.61 -1.06 8.86
C MET A 108 -7.09 -1.46 8.93
N ALA A 109 -7.45 -2.62 8.39
CA ALA A 109 -8.81 -3.15 8.48
C ALA A 109 -9.23 -3.42 9.94
N GLN A 110 -8.31 -3.96 10.75
CA GLN A 110 -8.54 -4.18 12.17
C GLN A 110 -8.75 -2.86 12.92
N ALA A 111 -7.93 -1.84 12.65
CA ALA A 111 -8.06 -0.53 13.27
C ALA A 111 -9.41 0.13 12.95
N VAL A 112 -9.85 0.08 11.68
CA VAL A 112 -11.19 0.55 11.29
C VAL A 112 -12.30 -0.29 11.92
N GLY A 113 -12.15 -1.61 11.99
CA GLY A 113 -13.10 -2.50 12.65
C GLY A 113 -13.28 -2.15 14.13
N LYS A 114 -12.19 -1.83 14.84
CA LYS A 114 -12.23 -1.35 16.24
C LYS A 114 -13.00 -0.03 16.36
N GLU A 115 -12.81 0.91 15.45
CA GLU A 115 -13.57 2.18 15.44
C GLU A 115 -15.06 1.97 15.21
N LEU A 116 -15.43 1.11 14.25
CA LEU A 116 -16.82 0.79 13.96
C LEU A 116 -17.50 0.12 15.16
N HIS A 117 -16.80 -0.82 15.81
CA HIS A 117 -17.29 -1.48 17.00
C HIS A 117 -17.46 -0.50 18.17
N ARG A 118 -16.46 0.36 18.41
CA ARG A 118 -16.49 1.39 19.46
C ARG A 118 -17.65 2.37 19.28
N ALA A 119 -17.96 2.73 18.04
CA ALA A 119 -19.06 3.63 17.71
C ALA A 119 -20.43 2.94 17.63
N ASN A 120 -20.48 1.60 17.75
CA ASN A 120 -21.67 0.78 17.51
C ASN A 120 -22.32 1.07 16.14
N LEU A 121 -21.50 1.12 15.08
CA LEU A 121 -21.95 1.45 13.73
C LEU A 121 -21.54 0.37 12.73
N ALA A 122 -22.39 0.17 11.73
CA ALA A 122 -22.03 -0.54 10.52
C ALA A 122 -21.17 0.35 9.60
N GLY A 123 -20.27 -0.30 8.85
CA GLY A 123 -19.39 0.33 7.88
C GLY A 123 -18.95 -0.62 6.78
N SER A 124 -18.12 -0.12 5.87
CA SER A 124 -17.65 -0.87 4.71
C SER A 124 -16.13 -0.85 4.61
N VAL A 125 -15.53 -1.98 4.26
CA VAL A 125 -14.08 -2.10 4.01
C VAL A 125 -13.87 -2.58 2.58
N VAL A 126 -13.11 -1.81 1.81
CA VAL A 126 -12.73 -2.12 0.43
C VAL A 126 -11.23 -2.37 0.40
N LEU A 127 -10.82 -3.57 -0.02
CA LEU A 127 -9.42 -3.95 -0.15
C LEU A 127 -9.06 -4.01 -1.63
N ILE A 128 -8.11 -3.16 -2.05
CA ILE A 128 -7.68 -3.13 -3.46
C ILE A 128 -6.62 -4.20 -3.68
N ALA A 129 -7.04 -5.31 -4.29
CA ALA A 129 -6.15 -6.38 -4.74
C ALA A 129 -5.75 -6.21 -6.22
N SER A 130 -4.77 -7.00 -6.67
CA SER A 130 -4.35 -7.05 -8.07
C SER A 130 -4.71 -8.39 -8.71
N MET A 131 -4.91 -8.40 -10.04
CA MET A 131 -5.11 -9.62 -10.83
C MET A 131 -4.04 -10.69 -10.55
N SER A 132 -2.81 -10.27 -10.23
CA SER A 132 -1.71 -11.17 -9.87
C SER A 132 -1.96 -12.01 -8.61
N GLY A 133 -2.93 -11.63 -7.76
CA GLY A 133 -3.38 -12.44 -6.63
C GLY A 133 -4.28 -13.61 -7.02
N TRP A 134 -4.80 -13.62 -8.26
CA TRP A 134 -5.63 -14.70 -8.81
C TRP A 134 -4.93 -15.45 -9.95
N ASN A 135 -4.23 -14.72 -10.82
CA ASN A 135 -3.54 -15.28 -12.00
C ASN A 135 -2.05 -14.93 -11.98
N SER A 136 -1.18 -15.91 -12.20
CA SER A 136 0.25 -15.62 -12.43
C SER A 136 0.45 -14.90 -13.77
N ASN A 137 1.10 -13.74 -13.74
CA ASN A 137 1.47 -13.03 -14.96
C ASN A 137 2.55 -13.84 -15.71
N LYS A 138 2.26 -14.29 -16.93
CA LYS A 138 3.24 -14.97 -17.77
C LYS A 138 4.13 -13.92 -18.42
N VAL A 139 5.38 -13.80 -17.98
CA VAL A 139 6.37 -12.98 -18.69
C VAL A 139 6.66 -13.66 -20.03
N ARG A 140 6.25 -13.03 -21.12
CA ARG A 140 6.60 -13.48 -22.47
C ARG A 140 8.03 -13.04 -22.74
N VAL A 141 8.99 -13.95 -22.61
CA VAL A 141 10.35 -13.72 -23.10
C VAL A 141 10.26 -13.79 -24.63
N THR A 142 10.22 -12.64 -25.30
CA THR A 142 10.36 -12.60 -26.75
C THR A 142 11.83 -12.83 -27.08
N SER A 143 12.19 -14.04 -27.50
CA SER A 143 13.48 -14.27 -28.13
C SER A 143 13.52 -13.44 -29.42
N ARG A 144 14.36 -12.41 -29.47
CA ARG A 144 14.79 -11.86 -30.76
C ARG A 144 15.71 -12.91 -31.37
N HIS A 145 15.22 -13.56 -32.43
CA HIS A 145 16.08 -14.27 -33.38
C HIS A 145 16.74 -13.25 -34.31
#